data_AF-A0A2E8CHP4-F1
#
_entry.id   AF-A0A2E8CHP4-F1
#
_cell.length_a   1.000
_cell.length_b   1.000
_cell.length_c   1.000
_cell.angle_alpha   90.00
_cell.angle_beta   90.00
_cell.angle_gamma   90.00
#
_symmetry.space_group_name_H-M   'P 1'
#
loop_
_entity.id
_entity.type
_entity.pdbx_description
1 polymer ?
#
loop_
_entity_poly.entity_id
_entity_poly.type
_entity_poly.pdbx_seq_one_letter_code
_entity_poly.pdbx_strand_id
1 'polypeptide(L)'
;METALAIKVNTPPWRRAVVFGLGTSGCSSARYLTELGVVVSVQDTRAAPPSQATLAQACPSVSVHCGGFTLSALENIDLVVVSPGVSLSEPVLQEAARRQLEIVGDIELFARA
;
A
#
# COMPACT_ATOMS: atom_id res chain seq x y z
N MET A 1 -8.12 34.61 21.18
CA MET A 1 -7.06 33.58 21.05
C MET A 1 -7.58 32.52 20.12
N GLU A 2 -6.78 32.18 19.12
CA GLU A 2 -7.16 31.59 17.83
C GLU A 2 -7.97 30.30 17.89
N THR A 3 -9.04 30.29 17.10
CA THR A 3 -9.76 29.11 16.67
C THR A 3 -8.90 28.42 15.60
N ALA A 4 -8.14 27.39 15.97
CA ALA A 4 -7.56 26.50 14.97
C ALA A 4 -8.71 25.79 14.26
N LEU A 5 -8.95 26.14 13.00
CA LEU A 5 -9.85 25.43 12.11
C LEU A 5 -9.25 24.03 11.92
N ALA A 6 -9.76 23.02 12.65
CA ALA A 6 -9.42 21.64 12.39
C ALA A 6 -9.92 21.31 10.97
N ILE A 7 -9.02 21.35 9.99
CA ILE A 7 -9.27 20.76 8.68
C ILE A 7 -9.54 19.29 8.97
N LYS A 8 -10.81 18.87 8.89
CA LYS A 8 -11.15 17.45 8.82
C LYS A 8 -10.56 16.96 7.51
N VAL A 9 -9.34 16.44 7.57
CA VAL A 9 -8.80 15.63 6.49
C VAL A 9 -9.82 14.51 6.27
N ASN A 10 -10.38 14.45 5.08
CA ASN A 10 -11.42 13.49 4.75
C ASN A 10 -10.80 12.10 4.86
N THR A 11 -11.15 11.34 5.89
CA THR A 11 -10.55 10.02 6.10
C THR A 11 -10.97 9.13 4.93
N PRO A 12 -10.03 8.59 4.13
CA PRO A 12 -10.40 7.73 3.01
C PRO A 12 -11.10 6.46 3.52
N PRO A 13 -11.98 5.85 2.69
CA PRO A 13 -12.83 4.74 3.13
C PRO A 13 -12.08 3.42 3.37
N TRP A 14 -10.79 3.35 3.03
CA TRP A 14 -10.00 2.14 3.10
C TRP A 14 -9.71 1.74 4.54
N ARG A 15 -9.93 0.47 4.87
CA ARG A 15 -9.56 -0.13 6.16
C ARG A 15 -8.38 -1.08 6.01
N ARG A 16 -8.22 -1.70 4.84
CA ARG A 16 -7.18 -2.69 4.55
C ARG A 16 -6.59 -2.47 3.16
N ALA A 17 -5.27 -2.42 3.08
CA ALA A 17 -4.56 -2.20 1.84
C ALA A 17 -3.40 -3.18 1.67
N VAL A 18 -3.10 -3.53 0.42
CA VAL A 18 -1.89 -4.25 0.04
C VAL A 18 -1.06 -3.39 -0.90
N VAL A 19 0.24 -3.30 -0.64
CA VAL A 19 1.21 -2.62 -1.50
C VAL A 19 2.06 -3.65 -2.23
N PHE A 20 2.06 -3.63 -3.55
CA PHE A 20 2.95 -4.44 -4.37
C PHE A 20 4.21 -3.63 -4.75
N GLY A 21 5.36 -4.12 -4.30
CA GLY A 21 6.67 -3.49 -4.41
C GLY A 21 7.06 -2.70 -3.16
N LEU A 22 8.27 -2.92 -2.68
CA LEU A 22 8.90 -2.30 -1.50
C LEU A 22 10.20 -1.56 -1.89
N GLY A 23 10.08 -0.73 -2.92
CA GLY A 23 11.05 0.35 -3.19
C GLY A 23 10.73 1.60 -2.38
N THR A 24 11.29 2.75 -2.78
CA THR A 24 11.01 4.04 -2.15
C THR A 24 9.52 4.38 -2.14
N SER A 25 8.86 4.31 -3.31
CA SER A 25 7.42 4.57 -3.46
C SER A 25 6.56 3.66 -2.60
N GLY A 26 6.80 2.34 -2.65
CA GLY A 26 6.04 1.38 -1.85
C GLY A 26 6.21 1.60 -0.34
N CYS A 27 7.42 1.94 0.11
CA CYS A 27 7.67 2.27 1.51
C CYS A 27 6.93 3.55 1.94
N SER A 28 6.91 4.59 1.11
CA SER A 28 6.15 5.82 1.41
C SER A 28 4.64 5.57 1.42
N SER A 29 4.11 4.78 0.48
CA SER A 29 2.69 4.43 0.43
C SER A 29 2.26 3.63 1.64
N ALA A 30 3.05 2.64 2.06
CA ALA A 30 2.75 1.83 3.24
C ALA A 30 2.75 2.68 4.53
N ARG A 31 3.71 3.58 4.68
CA ARG A 31 3.77 4.51 5.81
C ARG A 31 2.57 5.44 5.86
N TYR A 32 2.26 6.09 4.73
CA TYR A 32 1.13 7.00 4.62
C TYR A 32 -0.20 6.32 4.97
N LEU A 33 -0.47 5.14 4.40
CA LEU A 33 -1.67 4.38 4.72
C LEU A 33 -1.72 3.95 6.20
N THR A 34 -0.57 3.59 6.79
CA THR A 34 -0.48 3.27 8.23
C THR A 34 -0.80 4.49 9.10
N GLU A 35 -0.32 5.68 8.72
CA GLU A 35 -0.61 6.95 9.42
C GLU A 35 -2.11 7.32 9.35
N LEU A 36 -2.82 6.89 8.30
CA LEU A 36 -4.27 7.00 8.17
C LEU A 36 -5.06 5.93 8.97
N GLY A 37 -4.37 5.00 9.65
CA GLY A 37 -4.99 3.91 10.40
C GLY A 37 -5.43 2.71 9.55
N VAL A 38 -4.98 2.62 8.30
CA VAL A 38 -5.24 1.47 7.43
C VAL A 38 -4.36 0.29 7.84
N VAL A 39 -4.92 -0.92 7.86
CA VAL A 39 -4.13 -2.15 8.04
C VAL A 39 -3.43 -2.47 6.73
N VAL A 40 -2.10 -2.36 6.72
CA VAL A 40 -1.28 -2.52 5.51
C VAL A 40 -0.50 -3.83 5.53
N SER A 41 -0.48 -4.51 4.38
CA SER A 41 0.50 -5.54 4.06
C SER A 41 1.29 -5.15 2.81
N VAL A 42 2.49 -5.70 2.66
CA VAL A 42 3.38 -5.46 1.53
C VAL A 42 3.82 -6.79 0.93
N GLN A 43 3.86 -6.86 -0.40
CA GLN A 43 4.50 -7.96 -1.12
C GLN A 43 5.59 -7.44 -2.06
N ASP A 44 6.72 -8.15 -2.15
CA ASP A 44 7.79 -7.87 -3.11
C ASP A 44 8.31 -9.16 -3.71
N THR A 45 8.64 -9.14 -5.01
CA THR A 45 9.20 -10.32 -5.70
C THR A 45 10.67 -10.57 -5.33
N ARG A 46 11.39 -9.54 -4.89
CA ARG A 46 12.78 -9.66 -4.44
C ARG A 46 12.82 -10.32 -3.07
N ALA A 47 13.84 -11.15 -2.84
CA ALA A 47 14.09 -11.75 -1.52
C ALA A 47 14.45 -10.69 -0.46
N ALA A 48 15.18 -9.64 -0.88
CA ALA A 48 15.61 -8.53 -0.03
C ALA A 48 15.31 -7.20 -0.73
N PRO A 49 14.09 -6.65 -0.61
CA PRO A 49 13.77 -5.35 -1.18
C PRO A 49 14.50 -4.20 -0.45
N PRO A 50 14.85 -3.12 -1.16
CA PRO A 50 15.75 -2.09 -0.67
C PRO A 50 15.22 -1.31 0.54
N SER A 51 13.90 -1.22 0.70
CA SER A 51 13.27 -0.47 1.80
C SER A 51 12.76 -1.35 2.94
N GLN A 52 13.11 -2.64 2.98
CA GLN A 52 12.64 -3.56 4.01
C GLN A 52 13.01 -3.12 5.43
N ALA A 53 14.29 -2.80 5.66
CA ALA A 53 14.77 -2.37 6.97
C ALA A 53 14.13 -1.03 7.39
N THR A 54 14.01 -0.09 6.44
CA THR A 54 13.37 1.20 6.68
C THR A 54 11.91 1.05 7.09
N LEU A 55 11.14 0.20 6.39
CA LEU A 55 9.75 -0.04 6.72
C LEU A 55 9.59 -0.74 8.07
N ALA A 56 10.43 -1.74 8.36
CA ALA A 56 10.40 -2.45 9.64
C ALA A 56 10.65 -1.51 10.85
N GLN A 57 11.50 -0.50 10.68
CA GLN A 57 11.74 0.51 11.71
C GLN A 57 10.59 1.51 11.84
N ALA A 58 10.05 1.99 10.72
CA ALA A 58 9.01 3.02 10.71
C ALA A 58 7.60 2.48 11.04
N CYS A 59 7.27 1.28 10.57
CA CYS A 59 5.96 0.67 10.67
C CYS A 59 6.08 -0.84 10.98
N PRO A 60 6.48 -1.22 12.21
CA PRO A 60 6.73 -2.61 12.58
C PRO A 60 5.49 -3.52 12.53
N SER A 61 4.28 -2.94 12.49
CA SER A 61 3.02 -3.66 12.34
C SER A 61 2.72 -4.14 10.92
N VAL A 62 3.44 -3.61 9.92
CA VAL A 62 3.20 -3.95 8.51
C VAL A 62 3.83 -5.29 8.19
N SER A 63 3.03 -6.25 7.75
CA SER A 63 3.54 -7.55 7.30
C SER A 63 4.17 -7.42 5.92
N VAL A 64 5.36 -8.01 5.75
CA VAL A 64 6.09 -8.01 4.47
C VAL A 64 6.29 -9.45 4.01
N HIS A 65 5.85 -9.75 2.80
CA HIS A 65 6.07 -11.04 2.13
C HIS A 65 7.00 -10.85 0.94
N CYS A 66 8.12 -11.57 0.93
CA CYS A 66 9.14 -11.50 -0.11
C CYS A 66 9.19 -12.79 -0.94
N GLY A 67 9.73 -12.68 -2.16
CA GLY A 67 9.99 -13.84 -3.03
C GLY A 67 8.85 -14.20 -3.99
N GLY A 68 7.84 -13.33 -4.11
CA GLY A 68 6.76 -13.51 -5.08
C GLY A 68 5.46 -12.87 -4.61
N PHE A 69 4.47 -12.90 -5.50
CA PHE A 69 3.12 -12.44 -5.20
C PHE A 69 2.15 -13.60 -5.01
N THR A 70 1.24 -13.46 -4.03
CA THR A 70 0.22 -14.49 -3.73
C THR A 70 -1.19 -13.93 -3.89
N LEU A 71 -2.12 -14.77 -4.35
CA LEU A 71 -3.53 -14.35 -4.46
C LEU A 71 -4.21 -14.13 -3.10
N SER A 72 -3.70 -14.77 -2.04
CA SER A 72 -4.17 -14.55 -0.67
C SER A 72 -3.94 -13.11 -0.19
N ALA A 73 -3.04 -12.37 -0.84
CA ALA A 73 -2.81 -10.95 -0.57
C ALA A 73 -4.04 -10.09 -0.86
N LEU A 74 -4.97 -10.59 -1.69
CA LEU A 74 -6.17 -9.88 -2.11
C LEU A 74 -7.40 -10.22 -1.25
N GLU A 75 -7.23 -10.99 -0.17
CA GLU A 75 -8.32 -11.38 0.71
C GLU A 75 -8.64 -10.26 1.71
N ASN A 76 -9.91 -9.85 1.75
CA ASN A 76 -10.40 -8.80 2.65
C ASN A 76 -9.60 -7.49 2.50
N ILE A 77 -9.36 -7.06 1.26
CA ILE A 77 -8.65 -5.82 0.95
C ILE A 77 -9.61 -4.83 0.28
N ASP A 78 -9.48 -3.55 0.63
CA ASP A 78 -10.23 -2.46 0.03
C ASP A 78 -9.41 -1.77 -1.08
N LEU A 79 -8.08 -1.73 -0.93
CA LEU A 79 -7.17 -1.00 -1.81
C LEU A 79 -5.91 -1.81 -2.18
N VAL A 80 -5.59 -1.81 -3.47
CA VAL A 80 -4.32 -2.29 -4.02
C VAL A 80 -3.48 -1.09 -4.46
N VAL A 81 -2.26 -0.97 -3.93
CA VAL A 81 -1.29 0.04 -4.37
C VAL A 81 -0.17 -0.65 -5.15
N VAL A 82 0.10 -0.17 -6.37
CA VAL A 82 1.13 -0.74 -7.25
C VAL A 82 2.28 0.24 -7.38
N SER A 83 3.47 -0.16 -6.94
CA SER A 83 4.69 0.63 -7.15
C SER A 83 5.03 0.69 -8.65
N PRO A 84 5.59 1.79 -9.18
CA PRO A 84 5.86 1.96 -10.61
C PRO A 84 6.71 0.87 -11.28
N GLY A 85 7.57 0.18 -10.51
CA GLY A 85 8.41 -0.92 -11.01
C GLY A 85 7.73 -2.28 -11.08
N VAL A 86 6.46 -2.41 -10.66
CA VAL A 86 5.69 -3.65 -10.72
C VAL A 86 4.81 -3.64 -11.96
N SER A 87 4.91 -4.69 -12.79
CA SER A 87 4.09 -4.78 -14.00
C SER A 87 2.62 -4.98 -13.66
N LEU A 88 1.71 -4.20 -14.25
CA LEU A 88 0.27 -4.44 -14.13
C LEU A 88 -0.17 -5.78 -14.75
N SER A 89 0.66 -6.39 -15.60
CA SER A 89 0.39 -7.71 -16.18
C SER A 89 0.62 -8.89 -15.21
N GLU A 90 1.10 -8.63 -14.00
CA GLU A 90 1.29 -9.66 -12.99
C GLU A 90 -0.03 -10.39 -12.70
N PRO A 91 -0.05 -11.73 -12.60
CA PRO A 91 -1.28 -12.50 -12.43
C PRO A 91 -2.12 -12.05 -11.23
N VAL A 92 -1.48 -11.64 -10.12
CA VAL A 92 -2.17 -11.11 -8.94
C VAL A 92 -2.90 -9.79 -9.23
N LEU A 93 -2.32 -8.91 -10.05
CA LEU A 93 -2.92 -7.61 -10.37
C LEU A 93 -4.04 -7.75 -11.41
N GLN A 94 -3.89 -8.69 -12.34
CA GLN A 94 -4.98 -9.07 -13.25
C GLN A 94 -6.17 -9.65 -12.47
N GLU A 95 -5.90 -10.49 -11.46
CA GLU A 95 -6.94 -11.02 -10.59
C GLU A 95 -7.59 -9.94 -9.73
N ALA A 96 -6.82 -8.98 -9.20
CA ALA A 96 -7.36 -7.83 -8.47
C ALA A 96 -8.31 -7.00 -9.36
N ALA A 97 -7.91 -6.74 -10.61
CA ALA A 97 -8.75 -6.03 -11.59
C ALA A 97 -10.02 -6.82 -11.92
N ARG A 98 -9.92 -8.14 -12.09
CA ARG A 98 -11.07 -9.02 -12.32
C ARG A 98 -12.06 -9.01 -11.15
N ARG A 99 -11.55 -8.90 -9.92
CA ARG A 99 -12.35 -8.75 -8.69
C ARG A 99 -12.90 -7.32 -8.50
N GLN A 100 -12.61 -6.41 -9.42
CA GLN A 100 -12.99 -4.99 -9.36
C GLN A 100 -12.48 -4.31 -8.07
N LEU A 101 -11.32 -4.76 -7.55
CA LEU A 101 -10.65 -4.06 -6.46
C LEU A 101 -10.14 -2.72 -6.96
N GLU A 102 -10.10 -1.73 -6.07
CA GLU A 102 -9.50 -0.45 -6.38
C GLU A 102 -7.98 -0.61 -6.49
N ILE A 103 -7.42 -0.24 -7.65
CA ILE A 103 -5.98 -0.31 -7.93
C ILE A 103 -5.47 1.10 -8.24
N VAL A 104 -4.47 1.55 -7.48
CA VAL A 104 -3.86 2.88 -7.66
C VAL A 104 -2.33 2.79 -7.67
N GLY A 105 -1.69 3.80 -8.25
CA GLY A 105 -0.27 4.06 -8.05
C GLY A 105 -0.02 4.94 -6.82
N ASP A 106 1.24 5.17 -6.50
CA ASP A 106 1.67 6.11 -5.45
C ASP A 106 1.24 7.56 -5.75
N ILE A 107 1.42 8.03 -6.99
CA ILE A 107 1.02 9.38 -7.41
C ILE A 107 -0.48 9.60 -7.17
N GLU A 108 -1.31 8.66 -7.61
CA GLU A 108 -2.77 8.74 -7.46
C GLU A 108 -3.19 8.64 -5.98
N LEU A 109 -2.54 7.77 -5.20
CA LEU A 109 -2.78 7.66 -3.76
C LEU A 109 -2.55 9.00 -3.06
N PHE A 110 -1.44 9.69 -3.36
CA PHE A 110 -1.10 10.96 -2.73
C PHE A 110 -1.88 12.14 -3.31
N ALA A 111 -2.33 12.08 -4.56
CA ALA A 111 -3.18 13.11 -5.16
C ALA A 111 -4.57 13.18 -4.52
N ARG A 112 -5.01 12.09 -3.88
CA ARG A 112 -6.31 11.98 -3.17
C ARG A 112 -6.22 12.33 -1.67
N ALA A 113 -5.03 12.65 -1.18
CA ALA A 113 -4.74 12.97 0.22
C ALA A 113 -5.27 14.35 0.64
#